data_AF-A0A6A5HHL1-F1
#
_entry.id   AF-A0A6A5HHL1-F1
#
_cell.length_a   1.000
_cell.length_b   1.000
_cell.length_c   1.000
_cell.angle_alpha   90.00
_cell.angle_beta   90.00
_cell.angle_gamma   90.00
#
_symmetry.space_group_name_H-M   'P 1'
#
loop_
_entity.id
_entity.type
_entity.pdbx_description
1 polymer ?
#
loop_
_entity_poly.entity_id
_entity_poly.type
_entity_poly.pdbx_seq_one_letter_code
_entity_poly.pdbx_strand_id
1 'polypeptide(L)'
;MCEVFRVEPEMQFKLSLDYMDELPYTNTVRDVALFDTSVNSKVLDKFLQKFQVTRVLFSKTRKPNNPLKDSKRLYNLNNVYIHSAPWLNGSKLLQWNCENLVVIDTGLTELDLINFVNVWLNGNNTRLQAFIHMAGRVDHVAVVDHFELEPWNPEVYQLEYKLP
;
A
#
# COMPACT_ATOMS: atom_id res chain seq x y z
N MET A 1 38.03 10.79 -19.20
CA MET A 1 36.78 11.48 -19.59
C MET A 1 35.69 10.83 -18.76
N CYS A 2 35.34 11.41 -17.60
CA CYS A 2 34.25 10.91 -16.77
C CYS A 2 32.96 11.52 -17.30
N GLU A 3 32.10 10.70 -17.90
CA GLU A 3 30.72 11.09 -18.16
C GLU A 3 30.01 11.21 -16.81
N VAL A 4 29.90 12.45 -16.33
CA VAL A 4 29.07 12.78 -15.18
C VAL A 4 27.63 12.68 -15.66
N PHE A 5 27.03 11.50 -15.50
CA PHE A 5 25.58 11.35 -15.64
C PHE A 5 24.94 12.28 -14.60
N ARG A 6 24.40 13.41 -15.06
CA ARG A 6 23.42 14.17 -14.29
C ARG A 6 22.17 13.33 -14.23
N VAL A 7 22.15 12.43 -13.26
CA VAL A 7 20.95 11.76 -12.82
C VAL A 7 20.05 12.86 -12.27
N GLU A 8 18.89 13.06 -12.91
CA GLU A 8 17.77 13.81 -12.32
C GLU A 8 17.64 13.38 -10.84
N PRO A 9 17.35 14.30 -9.89
CA PRO A 9 17.20 13.93 -8.48
C PRO A 9 16.08 12.89 -8.26
N GLU A 10 15.26 12.66 -9.28
CA GLU A 10 14.09 11.79 -9.26
C GLU A 10 14.14 10.77 -10.40
N MET A 11 14.33 9.50 -10.06
CA MET A 11 14.26 8.40 -11.03
C MET A 11 13.08 7.48 -10.71
N GLN A 12 12.32 7.14 -11.75
CA GLN A 12 11.29 6.09 -11.72
C GLN A 12 11.84 4.86 -12.42
N PHE A 13 11.85 3.71 -11.73
CA PHE A 13 12.39 2.47 -12.29
C PHE A 13 11.30 1.42 -12.44
N LYS A 14 11.26 0.79 -13.62
CA LYS A 14 10.65 -0.52 -13.82
C LYS A 14 11.78 -1.53 -13.91
N LEU A 15 12.18 -2.09 -12.78
CA LEU A 15 13.33 -2.98 -12.68
C LEU A 15 12.87 -4.43 -12.51
N SER A 16 13.52 -5.37 -13.21
CA SER A 16 13.47 -6.76 -12.77
C SER A 16 14.19 -6.87 -11.43
N LEU A 17 13.68 -7.69 -10.53
CA LEU A 17 14.32 -7.95 -9.23
C LEU A 17 15.75 -8.48 -9.40
N ASP A 18 16.02 -9.18 -10.50
CA ASP A 18 17.34 -9.75 -10.81
C ASP A 18 18.42 -8.68 -11.00
N TYR A 19 18.04 -7.45 -11.34
CA TYR A 19 18.96 -6.32 -11.56
C TYR A 19 19.00 -5.35 -10.38
N MET A 20 18.43 -5.71 -9.22
CA MET A 20 18.42 -4.86 -8.01
C MET A 20 19.82 -4.47 -7.50
N ASP A 21 20.84 -5.27 -7.81
CA ASP A 21 22.23 -5.00 -7.45
C ASP A 21 22.93 -4.05 -8.43
N GLU A 22 22.31 -3.74 -9.56
CA GLU A 22 22.83 -2.85 -10.59
C GLU A 22 22.33 -1.40 -10.45
N LEU A 23 21.40 -1.14 -9.53
CA LEU A 23 20.93 0.22 -9.26
C LEU A 23 22.10 1.09 -8.75
N PRO A 24 22.28 2.31 -9.29
CA PRO A 24 23.36 3.22 -8.88
C PRO A 24 23.22 3.61 -7.39
N TYR A 25 24.26 4.26 -6.83
CA TYR A 25 24.54 4.60 -5.41
C TYR A 25 23.43 5.22 -4.52
N THR A 26 22.16 5.18 -4.90
CA THR A 26 21.02 5.56 -4.06
C THR A 26 20.35 4.33 -3.47
N ASN A 27 20.03 4.42 -2.18
CA ASN A 27 19.14 3.50 -1.49
C ASN A 27 17.72 4.09 -1.35
N THR A 28 17.43 5.23 -1.96
CA THR A 28 16.13 5.89 -1.88
C THR A 28 15.45 5.88 -3.25
N VAL A 29 14.21 5.41 -3.30
CA VAL A 29 13.40 5.33 -4.51
C VAL A 29 12.04 5.97 -4.23
N ARG A 30 11.60 6.90 -5.09
CA ARG A 30 10.35 7.62 -4.86
C ARG A 30 9.11 6.77 -5.11
N ASP A 31 9.07 6.16 -6.29
CA ASP A 31 7.94 5.37 -6.78
C ASP A 31 8.43 3.97 -7.16
N VAL A 32 7.74 2.95 -6.67
CA VAL A 32 8.10 1.55 -6.92
C VAL A 32 6.87 0.78 -7.39
N ALA A 33 7.04 0.03 -8.47
CA ALA A 33 6.04 -0.90 -8.95
C ALA A 33 6.65 -2.28 -9.20
N LEU A 34 6.16 -3.27 -8.48
CA LEU A 34 6.58 -4.67 -8.52
C LEU A 34 5.48 -5.48 -9.25
N PHE A 35 5.77 -5.89 -10.48
CA PHE A 35 4.78 -6.49 -11.40
C PHE A 35 4.90 -8.02 -11.57
N ASP A 36 5.87 -8.66 -10.93
CA ASP A 36 6.17 -10.08 -11.17
C ASP A 36 5.36 -11.03 -10.28
N THR A 37 4.91 -12.16 -10.83
CA THR A 37 4.17 -13.20 -10.08
C THR A 37 5.01 -13.92 -9.02
N SER A 38 6.34 -13.83 -9.11
CA SER A 38 7.31 -14.32 -8.14
C SER A 38 7.53 -13.37 -6.97
N VAL A 39 7.16 -12.08 -7.11
CA VAL A 39 7.20 -11.11 -6.01
C VAL A 39 6.35 -11.69 -4.89
N ASN A 40 6.98 -11.92 -3.74
CA ASN A 40 6.31 -12.38 -2.54
C ASN A 40 6.75 -11.54 -1.34
N SER A 41 6.18 -11.77 -0.16
CA SER A 41 6.53 -10.98 1.03
C SER A 41 8.03 -11.01 1.36
N LYS A 42 8.73 -12.13 1.15
CA LYS A 42 10.18 -12.21 1.39
C LYS A 42 10.97 -11.34 0.39
N VAL A 43 10.53 -11.30 -0.86
CA VAL A 43 11.14 -10.47 -1.89
C VAL A 43 10.89 -8.99 -1.60
N LEU A 44 9.65 -8.64 -1.22
CA LEU A 44 9.32 -7.28 -0.81
C LEU A 44 10.10 -6.87 0.44
N ASP A 45 10.25 -7.75 1.43
CA ASP A 45 11.10 -7.51 2.61
C ASP A 45 12.55 -7.24 2.22
N LYS A 46 13.15 -8.07 1.34
CA LYS A 46 14.52 -7.85 0.83
C LYS A 46 14.66 -6.51 0.11
N PHE A 47 13.68 -6.16 -0.71
CA PHE A 47 13.65 -4.87 -1.40
C PHE A 47 13.59 -3.71 -0.40
N LEU A 48 12.65 -3.76 0.56
CA LEU A 48 12.47 -2.71 1.57
C LEU A 48 13.63 -2.64 2.56
N GLN A 49 14.41 -3.71 2.77
CA GLN A 49 15.65 -3.67 3.54
C GLN A 49 16.73 -2.84 2.86
N LYS A 50 16.84 -2.94 1.54
CA LYS A 50 17.86 -2.24 0.74
C LYS A 50 17.43 -0.83 0.35
N PHE A 51 16.14 -0.63 0.09
CA PHE A 51 15.61 0.62 -0.43
C PHE A 51 14.57 1.27 0.49
N GLN A 52 14.71 2.56 0.71
CA GLN A 52 13.69 3.43 1.29
C GLN A 52 12.74 3.88 0.18
N VAL A 53 11.48 3.49 0.27
CA VAL A 53 10.40 4.01 -0.58
C VAL A 53 9.81 5.25 0.08
N THR A 54 9.55 6.31 -0.68
CA THR A 54 9.06 7.57 -0.09
C THR A 54 7.63 7.96 -0.50
N ARG A 55 7.10 7.44 -1.61
CA ARG A 55 5.78 7.90 -2.10
C ARG A 55 4.81 6.79 -2.49
N VAL A 56 5.17 5.95 -3.45
CA VAL A 56 4.25 4.96 -4.04
C VAL A 56 4.83 3.56 -3.97
N LEU A 57 4.03 2.62 -3.48
CA LEU A 57 4.29 1.19 -3.64
C LEU A 57 3.12 0.50 -4.31
N PHE A 58 3.38 -0.11 -5.47
CA PHE A 58 2.46 -1.00 -6.17
C PHE A 58 3.01 -2.42 -6.19
N SER A 59 2.27 -3.40 -5.68
CA SER A 59 2.66 -4.82 -5.72
C SER A 59 1.54 -5.71 -6.24
N LYS A 60 1.75 -6.33 -7.40
CA LYS A 60 0.84 -7.30 -8.01
C LYS A 60 1.29 -8.74 -7.74
N THR A 61 1.47 -9.07 -6.47
CA THR A 61 1.71 -10.47 -6.06
C THR A 61 0.41 -11.25 -5.99
N ARG A 62 0.40 -12.48 -6.51
CA ARG A 62 -0.72 -13.44 -6.42
C ARG A 62 -0.44 -14.62 -5.51
N LYS A 63 0.76 -14.68 -4.90
CA LYS A 63 1.12 -15.81 -4.02
C LYS A 63 0.67 -15.52 -2.60
N PRO A 64 -0.11 -16.41 -1.96
CA PRO A 64 -0.40 -16.32 -0.54
C PRO A 64 0.93 -16.35 0.23
N ASN A 65 1.14 -15.36 1.09
CA ASN A 65 2.46 -15.11 1.65
C ASN A 65 2.47 -14.97 3.17
N ASN A 66 3.59 -15.35 3.75
CA ASN A 66 3.93 -15.10 5.16
C ASN A 66 3.91 -13.60 5.48
N PRO A 67 3.70 -13.21 6.75
CA PRO A 67 3.77 -11.83 7.18
C PRO A 67 5.10 -11.15 6.79
N LEU A 68 4.99 -9.93 6.28
CA LEU A 68 6.15 -9.04 6.08
C LEU A 68 6.88 -8.88 7.41
N LYS A 69 8.18 -9.21 7.43
CA LYS A 69 9.00 -9.16 8.65
C LYS A 69 9.17 -7.73 9.16
N ASP A 70 9.16 -6.74 8.28
CA ASP A 70 9.37 -5.33 8.64
C ASP A 70 8.31 -4.40 7.99
N SER A 71 7.04 -4.76 8.17
CA SER A 71 5.90 -4.00 7.61
C SER A 71 5.85 -2.52 8.00
N LYS A 72 6.58 -2.09 9.05
CA LYS A 72 6.62 -0.71 9.53
C LYS A 72 7.10 0.30 8.48
N ARG A 73 7.96 -0.11 7.55
CA ARG A 73 8.44 0.76 6.46
C ARG A 73 7.32 1.15 5.49
N LEU A 74 6.25 0.36 5.43
CA LEU A 74 5.08 0.66 4.59
C LEU A 74 4.12 1.64 5.26
N TYR A 75 4.14 1.75 6.59
CA TYR A 75 3.09 2.43 7.33
C TYR A 75 3.01 3.92 7.03
N ASN A 76 4.11 4.56 6.61
CA ASN A 76 4.14 6.01 6.37
C ASN A 76 4.14 6.39 4.89
N LEU A 77 4.00 5.42 3.98
CA LEU A 77 3.90 5.70 2.54
C LEU A 77 2.58 6.40 2.23
N ASN A 78 2.60 7.38 1.33
CA ASN A 78 1.39 8.09 0.94
C ASN A 78 0.41 7.17 0.23
N ASN A 79 0.89 6.42 -0.77
CA ASN A 79 0.03 5.61 -1.63
C ASN A 79 0.52 4.16 -1.65
N VAL A 80 -0.34 3.24 -1.23
CA VAL A 80 -0.01 1.81 -1.16
C VAL A 80 -1.07 0.97 -1.86
N TYR A 81 -0.63 0.16 -2.80
CA TYR A 81 -1.43 -0.87 -3.45
C TYR A 81 -0.76 -2.25 -3.26
N ILE A 82 -1.49 -3.20 -2.65
CA ILE A 82 -1.03 -4.58 -2.49
C ILE A 82 -2.14 -5.55 -2.91
N HIS A 83 -1.88 -6.34 -3.94
CA HIS A 83 -2.87 -7.29 -4.46
C HIS A 83 -3.09 -8.52 -3.56
N SER A 84 -2.10 -8.99 -2.80
CA SER A 84 -2.31 -10.14 -1.92
C SER A 84 -1.61 -9.91 -0.59
N ALA A 85 -2.41 -9.64 0.43
CA ALA A 85 -1.95 -9.33 1.78
C ALA A 85 -2.64 -10.21 2.85
N PRO A 86 -2.58 -11.55 2.76
CA PRO A 86 -3.25 -12.43 3.72
C PRO A 86 -2.72 -12.27 5.16
N TRP A 87 -1.57 -11.64 5.31
CA TRP A 87 -0.94 -11.33 6.58
C TRP A 87 -1.41 -10.02 7.23
N LEU A 88 -2.17 -9.20 6.51
CA LEU A 88 -2.76 -7.96 7.00
C LEU A 88 -4.01 -8.32 7.80
N ASN A 89 -3.99 -7.98 9.09
CA ASN A 89 -5.10 -8.14 10.04
C ASN A 89 -5.43 -6.78 10.67
N GLY A 90 -6.49 -6.69 11.48
CA GLY A 90 -6.95 -5.42 12.04
C GLY A 90 -5.88 -4.68 12.84
N SER A 91 -5.11 -5.39 13.68
CA SER A 91 -4.07 -4.77 14.50
C SER A 91 -2.93 -4.15 13.69
N LYS A 92 -2.60 -4.72 12.53
CA LYS A 92 -1.65 -4.12 11.59
C LYS A 92 -2.27 -2.98 10.81
N LEU A 93 -3.51 -3.13 10.35
CA LEU A 93 -4.22 -2.10 9.59
C LEU A 93 -4.32 -0.78 10.39
N LEU A 94 -4.58 -0.87 11.69
CA LEU A 94 -4.62 0.28 12.60
C LEU A 94 -3.28 1.02 12.78
N GLN A 95 -2.16 0.42 12.37
CA GLN A 95 -0.83 1.05 12.45
C GLN A 95 -0.46 1.82 11.18
N TRP A 96 -1.26 1.72 10.12
CA TRP A 96 -0.95 2.38 8.85
C TRP A 96 -1.35 3.84 8.90
N ASN A 97 -0.50 4.70 8.36
CA ASN A 97 -0.61 6.15 8.33
C ASN A 97 -0.31 6.67 6.91
N CYS A 98 -1.15 6.23 5.97
CA CYS A 98 -1.08 6.51 4.54
C CYS A 98 -2.23 7.42 4.09
N GLU A 99 -2.10 8.02 2.91
CA GLU A 99 -3.17 8.81 2.27
C GLU A 99 -4.15 7.93 1.50
N ASN A 100 -3.64 6.97 0.73
CA ASN A 100 -4.44 6.06 -0.08
C ASN A 100 -3.99 4.62 0.12
N LEU A 101 -4.93 3.76 0.51
CA LEU A 101 -4.71 2.34 0.74
C LEU A 101 -5.61 1.49 -0.13
N VAL A 102 -5.02 0.65 -0.97
CA VAL A 102 -5.74 -0.37 -1.73
C VAL A 102 -5.15 -1.73 -1.42
N VAL A 103 -5.97 -2.63 -0.87
CA VAL A 103 -5.54 -3.98 -0.50
C VAL A 103 -6.55 -5.02 -0.97
N ILE A 104 -6.01 -6.11 -1.49
CA ILE A 104 -6.79 -7.23 -2.03
C ILE A 104 -6.33 -8.53 -1.35
N ASP A 105 -7.23 -9.50 -1.26
CA ASP A 105 -6.96 -10.84 -0.70
C ASP A 105 -6.29 -10.77 0.67
N THR A 106 -6.92 -10.07 1.62
CA THR A 106 -6.38 -9.83 2.96
C THR A 106 -6.80 -10.91 3.97
N GLY A 107 -6.18 -10.87 5.15
CA GLY A 107 -6.62 -11.63 6.33
C GLY A 107 -7.58 -10.84 7.23
N LEU A 108 -8.19 -9.77 6.73
CA LEU A 108 -9.13 -8.94 7.47
C LEU A 108 -10.48 -9.62 7.57
N THR A 109 -11.09 -9.53 8.75
CA THR A 109 -12.48 -9.94 9.01
C THR A 109 -13.42 -8.74 8.96
N GLU A 110 -14.72 -8.98 8.95
CA GLU A 110 -15.76 -7.96 9.08
C GLU A 110 -15.54 -7.12 10.35
N LEU A 111 -15.23 -7.78 11.48
CA LEU A 111 -14.97 -7.11 12.75
C LEU A 111 -13.72 -6.22 12.70
N ASP A 112 -12.66 -6.65 12.00
CA ASP A 112 -11.46 -5.82 11.81
C ASP A 112 -11.80 -4.54 11.05
N LEU A 113 -12.62 -4.63 10.00
CA LEU A 113 -13.04 -3.48 9.19
C LEU A 113 -13.95 -2.54 9.96
N ILE A 114 -14.93 -3.09 10.70
CA ILE A 114 -15.82 -2.29 11.57
C ILE A 114 -14.99 -1.53 12.61
N ASN A 115 -14.07 -2.22 13.30
CA ASN A 115 -13.19 -1.57 14.28
C ASN A 115 -12.31 -0.50 13.64
N PHE A 116 -11.77 -0.77 12.45
CA PHE A 116 -10.97 0.20 11.72
C PHE A 116 -11.77 1.47 11.36
N VAL A 117 -12.97 1.32 10.78
CA VAL A 117 -13.82 2.47 10.42
C VAL A 117 -14.24 3.25 11.66
N ASN A 118 -14.61 2.59 12.76
CA ASN A 118 -14.90 3.25 14.03
C ASN A 118 -13.71 4.08 14.54
N VAL A 119 -12.51 3.52 14.52
CA VAL A 119 -11.29 4.23 14.95
C VAL A 119 -11.00 5.42 14.03
N TRP A 120 -11.23 5.27 12.71
CA TRP A 120 -11.02 6.32 11.73
C TRP A 120 -12.03 7.47 11.87
N LEU A 121 -13.33 7.17 12.03
CA LEU A 121 -14.39 8.17 12.28
C LEU A 121 -14.13 8.97 13.57
N ASN A 122 -13.48 8.37 14.56
CA ASN A 122 -13.07 9.04 15.80
C ASN A 122 -11.80 9.92 15.65
N GLY A 123 -11.33 10.15 14.43
CA GLY A 123 -10.22 11.07 14.12
C GLY A 123 -8.82 10.45 14.25
N ASN A 124 -8.72 9.14 14.42
CA ASN A 124 -7.42 8.46 14.29
C ASN A 124 -7.11 8.23 12.80
N ASN A 125 -5.83 8.29 12.40
CA ASN A 125 -5.41 8.18 10.99
C ASN A 125 -5.89 9.35 10.10
N THR A 126 -5.61 10.59 10.51
CA THR A 126 -6.04 11.84 9.84
C THR A 126 -5.52 12.04 8.43
N ARG A 127 -4.54 11.24 7.99
CA ARG A 127 -4.00 11.31 6.63
C ARG A 127 -4.81 10.53 5.61
N LEU A 128 -5.56 9.52 6.05
CA LEU A 128 -6.26 8.61 5.16
C LEU A 128 -7.42 9.31 4.45
N GLN A 129 -7.34 9.36 3.13
CA GLN A 129 -8.34 9.94 2.25
C GLN A 129 -9.17 8.86 1.57
N ALA A 130 -8.55 7.74 1.19
CA ALA A 130 -9.23 6.62 0.57
C ALA A 130 -8.71 5.28 1.07
N PHE A 131 -9.64 4.38 1.39
CA PHE A 131 -9.38 2.98 1.69
C PHE A 131 -10.26 2.10 0.82
N ILE A 132 -9.63 1.24 0.01
CA ILE A 132 -10.32 0.28 -0.84
C ILE A 132 -9.87 -1.11 -0.43
N HIS A 133 -10.82 -1.89 0.07
CA HIS A 133 -10.63 -3.29 0.39
C HIS A 133 -11.43 -4.16 -0.56
N MET A 134 -10.78 -5.14 -1.18
CA MET A 134 -11.42 -6.10 -2.05
C MET A 134 -11.09 -7.52 -1.58
N ALA A 135 -12.08 -8.22 -1.04
CA ALA A 135 -11.93 -9.61 -0.65
C ALA A 135 -13.26 -10.35 -0.85
N GLY A 136 -13.21 -11.52 -1.48
CA GLY A 136 -14.41 -12.34 -1.72
C GLY A 136 -14.93 -13.11 -0.50
N ARG A 137 -14.23 -13.04 0.64
CA ARG A 137 -14.59 -13.75 1.88
C ARG A 137 -15.28 -12.88 2.92
N VAL A 138 -15.35 -11.58 2.69
CA VAL A 138 -15.91 -10.59 3.63
C VAL A 138 -17.27 -10.17 3.12
N ASP A 139 -18.26 -10.16 4.01
CA ASP A 139 -19.56 -9.54 3.74
C ASP A 139 -19.46 -8.01 3.92
N HIS A 140 -19.11 -7.32 2.84
CA HIS A 140 -18.99 -5.85 2.84
C HIS A 140 -20.32 -5.15 3.11
N VAL A 141 -21.45 -5.78 2.79
CA VAL A 141 -22.78 -5.20 3.07
C VAL A 141 -23.00 -5.18 4.57
N ALA A 142 -22.72 -6.30 5.27
CA ALA A 142 -22.83 -6.35 6.72
C ALA A 142 -21.89 -5.37 7.44
N VAL A 143 -20.71 -5.08 6.88
CA VAL A 143 -19.79 -4.05 7.42
C VAL A 143 -20.36 -2.65 7.24
N VAL A 144 -20.86 -2.33 6.04
CA VAL A 144 -21.41 -1.01 5.69
C VAL A 144 -22.70 -0.73 6.48
N ASP A 145 -23.58 -1.73 6.63
CA ASP A 145 -24.84 -1.64 7.39
C ASP A 145 -24.63 -1.39 8.89
N HIS A 146 -23.40 -1.56 9.39
CA HIS A 146 -23.06 -1.22 10.78
C HIS A 146 -23.01 0.29 11.03
N PHE A 147 -22.94 1.11 9.98
CA PHE A 147 -22.75 2.55 10.07
C PHE A 147 -23.96 3.32 9.54
N GLU A 148 -24.25 4.47 10.15
CA GLU A 148 -25.22 5.42 9.61
C GLU A 148 -24.56 6.19 8.45
N LEU A 149 -24.81 5.73 7.22
CA LEU A 149 -24.18 6.28 6.02
C LEU A 149 -25.19 7.04 5.16
N GLU A 150 -24.74 8.15 4.61
CA GLU A 150 -25.46 8.84 3.54
C GLU A 150 -25.16 8.18 2.18
N PRO A 151 -26.12 8.18 1.24
CA PRO A 151 -25.86 7.73 -0.12
C PRO A 151 -24.72 8.52 -0.75
N TRP A 152 -23.87 7.82 -1.51
CA TRP A 152 -22.81 8.47 -2.27
C TRP A 152 -23.40 9.46 -3.29
N ASN A 153 -23.05 10.74 -3.15
CA ASN A 153 -23.37 11.79 -4.12
C ASN A 153 -22.12 12.14 -4.97
N PRO A 154 -22.05 11.73 -6.24
CA PRO A 154 -20.88 11.98 -7.09
C PRO A 154 -20.69 13.46 -7.47
N GLU A 155 -21.72 14.31 -7.32
CA GLU A 155 -21.58 15.75 -7.57
C GLU A 155 -20.88 16.47 -6.41
N VAL A 156 -21.01 15.94 -5.19
CA VAL A 156 -20.44 16.52 -3.96
C VAL A 156 -19.12 15.86 -3.60
N TYR A 157 -19.03 14.54 -3.73
CA TYR A 157 -17.87 13.76 -3.32
C TYR A 157 -17.00 13.39 -4.53
N GLN A 158 -16.38 14.38 -5.16
CA GLN A 158 -15.41 14.10 -6.22
C GLN A 158 -14.06 13.72 -5.61
N LEU A 159 -13.54 12.54 -5.98
CA LEU A 159 -12.16 12.17 -5.70
C LEU A 159 -11.24 12.93 -6.66
N GLU A 160 -10.84 14.15 -6.28
CA GLU A 160 -9.85 14.92 -7.01
C GLU A 160 -8.44 14.38 -6.72
N TYR A 161 -7.94 13.53 -7.62
CA TYR A 161 -6.54 13.17 -7.60
C TYR A 161 -5.71 14.31 -8.19
N LYS A 162 -4.92 14.97 -7.33
CA LYS A 162 -3.88 15.88 -7.82
C LYS A 162 -2.87 15.06 -8.61
N LEU A 163 -2.87 15.24 -9.93
CA LEU A 163 -1.79 14.74 -10.77
C LEU A 163 -0.48 15.41 -10.34
N PRO A 164 0.62 14.65 -10.22
CA PRO A 164 1.92 15.19 -9.85
C PRO A 164 2.46 16.18 -10.87
#